data_AF-A0A3F2V461-F1
#
_entry.id   AF-A0A3F2V461-F1
#
_cell.length_a   1.000
_cell.length_b   1.000
_cell.length_c   1.000
_cell.angle_alpha   90.00
_cell.angle_beta   90.00
_cell.angle_gamma   90.00
#
_symmetry.space_group_name_H-M   'P 1'
#
loop_
_entity.id
_entity.type
_entity.pdbx_description
1 polymer ?
#
loop_
_entity_poly.entity_id
_entity_poly.type
_entity_poly.pdbx_seq_one_letter_code
_entity_poly.pdbx_strand_id
1 'polypeptide(L)'
;MNASLEAGDLLYRRKGLVQHAGVYIGNGQVLHNRPGGGVAIEDFQQFADNKPVKVVRVSRENVDLLTERLHEILDKSAGYHLLANNCEHLAMLLIKGRQHSPQVRSVLLGMMSGALAGSRLRGKAWIFTALAGGVGGLLFCNSTRKYDSIVLAAQSIEYQAAHNTEY
;
A
#
# COMPACT_ATOMS: atom_id res chain seq x y z
N MET A 1 1.74 23.40 0.98
CA MET A 1 1.16 22.97 -0.31
C MET A 1 0.15 21.89 0.02
N ASN A 2 -1.16 22.17 -0.09
CA ASN A 2 -2.20 21.16 0.14
C ASN A 2 -2.17 20.21 -1.05
N ALA A 3 -1.67 18.99 -0.85
CA ALA A 3 -1.60 18.01 -1.92
C ALA A 3 -3.01 17.47 -2.21
N SER A 4 -3.54 17.76 -3.38
CA SER A 4 -4.76 17.13 -3.89
C SER A 4 -4.45 15.72 -4.39
N LEU A 5 -5.35 14.78 -4.09
CA LEU A 5 -5.27 13.41 -4.57
C LEU A 5 -5.71 13.33 -6.02
N GLU A 6 -4.96 12.60 -6.84
CA GLU A 6 -5.30 12.31 -8.23
C GLU A 6 -5.59 10.82 -8.43
N ALA A 7 -6.54 10.49 -9.30
CA ALA A 7 -6.86 9.10 -9.60
C ALA A 7 -5.58 8.36 -10.06
N GLY A 8 -5.36 7.17 -9.49
CA GLY A 8 -4.14 6.39 -9.64
C GLY A 8 -3.09 6.63 -8.55
N ASP A 9 -3.24 7.65 -7.70
CA ASP A 9 -2.31 7.89 -6.59
C ASP A 9 -2.23 6.66 -5.67
N LEU A 10 -0.99 6.23 -5.42
CA LEU A 10 -0.71 5.09 -4.57
C LEU A 10 -0.55 5.58 -3.13
N LEU A 11 -1.41 5.08 -2.25
CA LEU A 11 -1.57 5.56 -0.89
C LEU A 11 -0.95 4.60 0.11
N TYR A 12 -0.27 5.15 1.11
CA TYR A 12 0.30 4.41 2.23
C TYR A 12 -0.08 5.01 3.57
N ARG A 13 -0.69 4.20 4.43
CA ARG A 13 -1.00 4.54 5.81
C ARG A 13 -0.30 3.56 6.74
N ARG A 14 0.30 4.06 7.83
CA ARG A 14 0.96 3.19 8.81
C ARG A 14 -0.04 2.26 9.52
N LYS A 15 0.31 0.99 9.63
CA LYS A 15 -0.42 -0.02 10.42
C LYS A 15 0.59 -0.88 11.19
N GLY A 16 0.88 -0.49 12.43
CA GLY A 16 1.95 -1.11 13.22
C GLY A 16 3.32 -0.93 12.57
N LEU A 17 3.97 -2.05 12.23
CA LEU A 17 5.28 -2.08 11.57
C LEU A 17 5.20 -2.08 10.02
N VAL A 18 4.02 -2.34 9.45
CA VAL A 18 3.81 -2.38 8.00
C VAL A 18 3.10 -1.13 7.50
N GLN A 19 3.13 -0.91 6.19
CA GLN A 19 2.30 0.06 5.51
C GLN A 19 1.08 -0.64 4.91
N HIS A 20 -0.10 -0.07 5.19
CA HIS A 20 -1.34 -0.39 4.52
C HIS A 20 -1.41 0.38 3.20
N ALA A 21 -1.53 -0.35 2.09
CA ALA A 21 -1.53 0.23 0.76
C ALA A 21 -2.95 0.31 0.18
N GLY A 22 -3.22 1.35 -0.58
CA GLY A 22 -4.45 1.53 -1.36
C GLY A 22 -4.17 2.36 -2.59
N VAL A 23 -5.16 2.49 -3.46
CA VAL A 23 -5.11 3.33 -4.67
C VAL A 23 -6.28 4.27 -4.64
N TYR A 24 -6.04 5.57 -4.77
CA TYR A 24 -7.10 6.53 -4.95
C TYR A 24 -7.70 6.36 -6.35
N ILE A 25 -9.00 6.11 -6.44
CA ILE A 25 -9.69 5.85 -7.72
C ILE A 25 -10.53 7.04 -8.20
N GLY A 26 -10.43 8.19 -7.52
CA GLY A 26 -11.24 9.38 -7.78
C GLY A 26 -12.41 9.52 -6.81
N ASN A 27 -13.10 10.67 -6.85
CA ASN A 27 -14.33 10.95 -6.09
C ASN A 27 -14.25 10.66 -4.57
N GLY A 28 -13.09 10.86 -3.95
CA GLY A 28 -12.93 10.58 -2.52
C GLY A 28 -12.82 9.08 -2.19
N GLN A 29 -12.76 8.19 -3.19
CA GLN A 29 -12.77 6.75 -2.98
C GLN A 29 -11.37 6.13 -3.11
N VAL A 30 -11.14 5.10 -2.31
CA VAL A 30 -9.89 4.34 -2.30
C VAL A 30 -10.21 2.86 -2.47
N LEU A 31 -9.62 2.24 -3.49
CA LEU A 31 -9.59 0.79 -3.59
C LEU A 31 -8.43 0.26 -2.75
N HIS A 32 -8.73 -0.66 -1.84
CA HIS A 32 -7.71 -1.38 -1.10
C HIS A 32 -8.19 -2.78 -0.75
N ASN A 33 -7.30 -3.57 -0.18
CA ASN A 33 -7.66 -4.84 0.41
C ASN A 33 -7.97 -4.63 1.89
N ARG A 34 -9.02 -5.23 2.43
CA ARG A 34 -9.34 -5.11 3.87
C ARG A 34 -8.36 -5.92 4.72
N PRO A 35 -8.10 -5.48 5.96
CA PRO A 35 -7.48 -6.35 6.96
C PRO A 35 -8.24 -7.67 7.10
N GLY A 36 -7.59 -8.81 6.85
CA GLY A 36 -8.25 -10.13 6.87
C GLY A 36 -8.77 -10.59 5.50
N GLY A 37 -8.63 -9.75 4.47
CA GLY A 37 -8.88 -10.08 3.07
C GLY A 37 -10.15 -9.47 2.49
N GLY A 38 -10.22 -9.50 1.16
CA GLY A 38 -11.31 -8.96 0.37
C GLY A 38 -11.01 -7.56 -0.16
N VAL A 39 -11.17 -7.39 -1.47
CA VAL A 39 -11.14 -6.09 -2.12
C VAL A 39 -12.30 -5.25 -1.58
N ALA A 40 -12.03 -3.98 -1.28
CA ALA A 40 -13.03 -3.01 -0.87
C ALA A 40 -12.74 -1.66 -1.52
N ILE A 41 -13.82 -0.93 -1.75
CA ILE A 41 -13.78 0.49 -2.08
C ILE A 41 -14.39 1.19 -0.88
N GLU A 42 -13.59 2.03 -0.23
CA GLU A 42 -13.99 2.79 0.96
C GLU A 42 -13.67 4.26 0.75
N ASP A 43 -14.34 5.12 1.51
CA ASP A 43 -14.02 6.55 1.51
C ASP A 43 -12.57 6.76 1.97
N PHE A 44 -11.91 7.77 1.41
CA PHE A 44 -10.54 8.14 1.78
C PHE A 44 -10.40 8.36 3.28
N GLN A 45 -11.42 8.91 3.94
CA GLN A 45 -11.42 9.10 5.40
C GLN A 45 -11.40 7.78 6.17
N GLN A 46 -12.20 6.81 5.74
CA GLN A 46 -12.23 5.47 6.32
C GLN A 46 -10.89 4.76 6.09
N PHE A 47 -10.35 4.88 4.86
CA PHE A 47 -9.01 4.40 4.54
C PHE A 47 -7.92 5.13 5.33
N ALA A 48 -8.07 6.41 5.66
CA ALA A 48 -7.07 7.18 6.38
C ALA A 48 -7.08 6.85 7.88
N ASP A 49 -8.23 6.51 8.47
CA ASP A 49 -8.36 6.15 9.91
C ASP A 49 -7.63 7.15 10.81
N ASN A 50 -7.90 8.44 10.58
CA ASN A 50 -7.30 9.57 11.30
C ASN A 50 -5.76 9.62 11.29
N LYS A 51 -5.11 8.90 10.37
CA LYS A 51 -3.65 8.88 10.23
C LYS A 51 -3.22 9.65 8.97
N PRO A 52 -2.00 10.21 8.97
CA PRO A 52 -1.44 10.79 7.76
C PRO A 52 -1.28 9.72 6.68
N VAL A 53 -1.74 10.04 5.47
CA VAL A 53 -1.60 9.19 4.28
C VAL A 53 -0.48 9.73 3.42
N LYS A 54 0.50 8.88 3.12
CA LYS A 54 1.62 9.21 2.26
C LYS A 54 1.28 8.81 0.82
N VAL A 55 1.56 9.70 -0.12
CA VAL A 55 1.16 9.55 -1.52
C VAL A 55 2.39 9.28 -2.38
N VAL A 56 2.26 8.37 -3.33
CA VAL A 56 3.21 8.14 -4.42
C VAL A 56 2.49 8.35 -5.74
N ARG A 57 2.92 9.35 -6.50
CA ARG A 57 2.36 9.72 -7.79
C ARG A 57 2.84 8.74 -8.85
N VAL A 58 1.92 8.31 -9.71
CA VAL A 58 2.18 7.32 -10.76
C VAL A 58 2.16 7.99 -12.13
N SER A 59 2.82 7.38 -13.13
CA SER A 59 2.85 7.92 -14.50
C SER A 59 1.46 7.88 -15.14
N ARG A 60 1.19 8.83 -16.05
CA ARG A 60 -0.11 8.93 -16.75
C ARG A 60 -0.49 7.66 -17.51
N GLU A 61 0.48 6.99 -18.14
CA GLU A 61 0.27 5.70 -18.81
C GLU A 61 -0.40 4.65 -17.90
N ASN A 62 -0.06 4.65 -16.60
CA ASN A 62 -0.67 3.73 -15.64
C ASN A 62 -2.08 4.17 -15.21
N VAL A 63 -2.37 5.47 -15.30
CA VAL A 63 -3.70 6.04 -15.02
C VAL A 63 -4.67 5.74 -16.16
N ASP A 64 -4.21 5.76 -17.40
CA ASP A 64 -5.05 5.47 -18.58
C ASP A 64 -5.64 4.05 -18.53
N LEU A 65 -4.90 3.10 -17.96
CA LEU A 65 -5.32 1.71 -17.78
C LEU A 65 -6.00 1.43 -16.43
N LEU A 66 -6.19 2.46 -15.59
CA LEU A 66 -6.72 2.31 -14.23
C LEU A 66 -8.13 1.74 -14.24
N THR A 67 -9.02 2.29 -15.06
CA THR A 67 -10.44 1.90 -15.11
C THR A 67 -10.62 0.47 -15.61
N GLU A 68 -9.89 0.07 -16.66
CA GLU A 68 -9.91 -1.30 -17.19
C GLU A 68 -9.47 -2.30 -16.11
N ARG A 69 -8.33 -2.05 -15.47
CA ARG A 69 -7.79 -2.91 -14.41
C ARG A 69 -8.66 -2.93 -13.17
N LEU A 70 -9.32 -1.83 -12.85
CA LEU A 70 -10.30 -1.75 -11.75
C LEU A 70 -11.45 -2.71 -12.00
N HIS A 71 -12.07 -2.67 -13.19
CA HIS A 71 -13.14 -3.60 -13.55
C HIS A 71 -12.68 -5.05 -13.49
N GLU A 72 -11.53 -5.37 -14.09
CA GLU A 72 -10.99 -6.73 -14.02
C GLU A 72 -10.77 -7.23 -12.58
N ILE A 73 -10.25 -6.36 -11.71
CA ILE A 73 -10.01 -6.70 -10.31
C ILE A 73 -11.33 -6.97 -9.60
N LEU A 74 -12.35 -6.13 -9.79
CA LEU A 74 -13.65 -6.29 -9.15
C LEU A 74 -14.34 -7.57 -9.63
N ASP A 75 -14.32 -7.86 -10.92
CA ASP A 75 -14.88 -9.09 -11.49
C ASP A 75 -14.16 -10.34 -10.96
N LYS A 76 -12.83 -10.32 -10.90
CA LYS A 76 -12.02 -11.45 -10.40
C LYS A 76 -12.08 -11.59 -8.87
N SER A 77 -12.35 -10.51 -8.14
CA SER A 77 -12.35 -10.51 -6.67
C SER A 77 -13.45 -11.39 -6.07
N ALA A 78 -14.51 -11.70 -6.84
CA ALA A 78 -15.54 -12.65 -6.46
C ALA A 78 -15.02 -14.11 -6.34
N GLY A 79 -13.84 -14.44 -6.88
CA GLY A 79 -13.28 -15.79 -6.86
C GLY A 79 -11.80 -15.92 -6.48
N TYR A 80 -11.06 -14.83 -6.26
CA TYR A 80 -9.59 -14.85 -6.16
C TYR A 80 -9.06 -14.42 -4.77
N HIS A 81 -8.89 -15.38 -3.86
CA HIS A 81 -8.31 -15.16 -2.53
C HIS A 81 -6.79 -14.87 -2.51
N LEU A 82 -6.08 -15.05 -3.62
CA LEU A 82 -4.60 -14.96 -3.65
C LEU A 82 -4.08 -13.51 -3.65
N LEU A 83 -4.89 -12.56 -4.13
CA LEU A 83 -4.64 -11.12 -3.99
C LEU A 83 -5.05 -10.58 -2.63
N ALA A 84 -5.90 -11.33 -1.91
CA ALA A 84 -6.54 -10.91 -0.68
C ALA A 84 -5.63 -10.94 0.55
N ASN A 85 -4.35 -11.32 0.42
CA ASN A 85 -3.44 -11.37 1.57
C ASN A 85 -2.42 -10.23 1.63
N ASN A 86 -2.25 -9.44 0.55
CA ASN A 86 -1.29 -8.33 0.56
C ASN A 86 -1.83 -7.10 -0.17
N CYS A 87 -2.04 -6.02 0.59
CA CYS A 87 -2.56 -4.75 0.09
C CYS A 87 -1.67 -4.14 -1.01
N GLU A 88 -0.35 -4.34 -0.92
CA GLU A 88 0.61 -3.80 -1.88
C GLU A 88 0.59 -4.57 -3.20
N HIS A 89 0.29 -5.87 -3.18
CA HIS A 89 0.08 -6.65 -4.41
C HIS A 89 -1.14 -6.16 -5.17
N LEU A 90 -2.27 -5.95 -4.49
CA LEU A 90 -3.49 -5.44 -5.12
C LEU A 90 -3.26 -4.04 -5.71
N ALA A 91 -2.64 -3.15 -4.94
CA ALA A 91 -2.37 -1.80 -5.39
C ALA A 91 -1.41 -1.77 -6.61
N MET A 92 -0.39 -2.63 -6.62
CA MET A 92 0.53 -2.75 -7.76
C MET A 92 -0.11 -3.45 -8.96
N LEU A 93 -1.05 -4.38 -8.76
CA LEU A 93 -1.82 -4.96 -9.86
C LEU A 93 -2.68 -3.89 -10.54
N LEU A 94 -3.37 -3.06 -9.76
CA LEU A 94 -4.20 -1.98 -10.27
C LEU A 94 -3.36 -0.94 -11.04
N ILE A 95 -2.21 -0.53 -10.48
CA ILE A 95 -1.38 0.52 -11.09
C ILE A 95 -0.46 0.02 -12.18
N LYS A 96 0.12 -1.18 -12.08
CA LYS A 96 1.18 -1.66 -12.99
C LYS A 96 0.81 -2.91 -13.77
N GLY A 97 -0.39 -3.44 -13.58
CA GLY A 97 -0.81 -4.71 -14.20
C GLY A 97 -0.08 -5.95 -13.67
N ARG A 98 0.75 -5.81 -12.62
CA ARG A 98 1.53 -6.94 -12.05
C ARG A 98 1.61 -6.87 -10.54
N GLN A 99 1.53 -8.04 -9.90
CA GLN A 99 1.65 -8.18 -8.46
C GLN A 99 3.12 -8.09 -8.02
N HIS A 100 3.46 -7.17 -7.12
CA HIS A 100 4.77 -7.11 -6.48
C HIS A 100 4.68 -6.35 -5.15
N SER A 101 5.30 -6.84 -4.08
CA SER A 101 5.34 -6.16 -2.78
C SER A 101 6.80 -5.89 -2.38
N PRO A 102 7.27 -4.63 -2.50
CA PRO A 102 8.53 -4.22 -1.90
C PRO A 102 8.68 -4.64 -0.44
N GLN A 103 7.62 -4.56 0.39
CA GLN A 103 7.71 -4.98 1.79
C GLN A 103 8.04 -6.47 1.92
N VAL A 104 7.34 -7.35 1.20
CA VAL A 104 7.59 -8.80 1.23
C VAL A 104 8.99 -9.13 0.70
N ARG A 105 9.40 -8.50 -0.40
CA ARG A 105 10.73 -8.71 -0.98
C ARG A 105 11.83 -8.30 0.00
N SER A 106 11.68 -7.17 0.68
CA SER A 106 12.65 -6.70 1.66
C SER A 106 12.70 -7.56 2.93
N VAL A 107 11.55 -8.09 3.39
CA VAL A 107 11.53 -9.09 4.47
C VAL A 107 12.32 -10.33 4.07
N LEU A 108 12.08 -10.88 2.88
CA LEU A 108 12.77 -12.08 2.41
C LEU A 108 14.28 -11.87 2.31
N LEU A 109 14.71 -10.76 1.68
CA LEU A 109 16.13 -10.41 1.58
C LEU A 109 16.76 -10.21 2.96
N GLY A 110 16.07 -9.51 3.85
CA GLY A 110 16.51 -9.31 5.24
C GLY A 110 16.67 -10.64 5.98
N MET A 111 15.73 -11.57 5.83
CA MET A 111 15.81 -12.90 6.42
C MET A 111 17.02 -13.68 5.89
N MET A 112 17.28 -13.63 4.58
CA MET A 112 18.44 -14.28 3.98
C MET A 112 19.76 -13.69 4.51
N SER A 113 19.87 -12.35 4.58
CA SER A 113 21.05 -11.69 5.13
C SER A 113 21.25 -12.01 6.61
N GLY A 114 20.18 -12.01 7.41
CA GLY A 114 20.22 -12.36 8.83
C GLY A 114 20.60 -13.82 9.07
N ALA A 115 20.09 -14.75 8.26
CA ALA A 115 20.48 -16.15 8.31
C ALA A 115 21.94 -16.35 7.96
N LEU A 116 22.42 -15.66 6.91
CA LEU A 116 23.83 -15.71 6.49
C LEU A 116 24.76 -15.19 7.60
N ALA A 117 24.43 -14.05 8.21
CA ALA A 117 25.18 -13.46 9.32
C ALA A 117 25.20 -14.38 10.55
N GLY A 118 24.08 -15.07 10.84
CA GLY A 118 23.96 -16.00 11.95
C GLY A 118 24.40 -17.43 11.67
N SER A 119 24.85 -17.74 10.46
CA SER A 119 25.13 -19.13 10.00
C SER A 119 26.18 -19.86 10.83
N ARG A 120 27.04 -19.12 11.54
CA ARG A 120 28.10 -19.66 12.41
C ARG A 120 27.69 -19.75 13.88
N LEU A 121 26.48 -19.34 14.24
CA LEU A 121 25.98 -19.41 15.61
C LEU A 121 25.60 -20.86 15.96
N ARG A 122 25.77 -21.22 17.23
CA ARG A 122 25.44 -22.57 17.71
C ARG A 122 23.92 -22.79 17.77
N GLY A 123 23.50 -24.01 17.44
CA GLY A 123 22.11 -24.44 17.54
C GLY A 123 21.17 -23.67 16.61
N LYS A 124 20.01 -23.26 17.14
CA LYS A 124 18.95 -22.57 16.38
C LYS A 124 19.05 -21.05 16.39
N ALA A 125 20.17 -20.49 16.89
CA ALA A 125 20.35 -19.04 17.04
C ALA A 125 20.26 -18.27 15.70
N TRP A 126 20.65 -18.91 14.59
CA TRP A 126 20.52 -18.35 13.23
C TRP A 126 19.06 -18.06 12.83
N ILE A 127 18.08 -18.72 13.44
CA ILE A 127 16.65 -18.44 13.20
C ILE A 127 16.31 -17.05 13.74
N PHE A 128 16.80 -16.69 14.93
CA PHE A 128 16.55 -15.37 15.51
C PHE A 128 17.22 -14.26 14.69
N THR A 129 18.43 -14.49 14.18
CA THR A 129 19.09 -13.50 13.31
C THR A 129 18.38 -13.38 11.97
N ALA A 130 17.86 -14.47 11.40
CA ALA A 130 17.01 -14.42 10.21
C ALA A 130 15.73 -13.61 10.45
N LEU A 131 15.00 -13.87 11.54
CA LEU A 131 13.79 -13.11 11.89
C LEU A 131 14.10 -11.62 12.11
N ALA A 132 15.16 -11.30 12.86
CA ALA A 132 15.62 -9.93 13.07
C ALA A 132 15.98 -9.24 11.74
N GLY A 133 16.66 -9.96 10.84
CA GLY A 133 16.96 -9.50 9.49
C GLY A 133 15.69 -9.19 8.69
N GLY A 134 14.66 -10.04 8.78
CA GLY A 134 13.36 -9.81 8.14
C GLY A 134 12.68 -8.54 8.64
N VAL A 135 12.64 -8.32 9.96
CA VAL A 135 12.13 -7.08 10.56
C VAL A 135 12.96 -5.88 10.12
N GLY A 136 14.29 -5.99 10.13
CA GLY A 136 15.19 -4.94 9.66
C GLY A 136 14.94 -4.57 8.20
N GLY A 137 14.73 -5.56 7.32
CA GLY A 137 14.41 -5.35 5.91
C GLY A 137 13.07 -4.62 5.73
N LEU A 138 12.04 -4.99 6.49
CA LEU A 138 10.75 -4.29 6.49
C LEU A 138 10.90 -2.82 6.90
N LEU A 139 11.58 -2.57 8.02
CA LEU A 139 11.81 -1.22 8.54
C LEU A 139 12.62 -0.39 7.53
N PHE A 140 13.66 -0.97 6.95
CA PHE A 140 14.47 -0.31 5.93
C PHE A 140 13.65 0.08 4.70
N CYS A 141 12.86 -0.85 4.13
CA CYS A 141 11.98 -0.57 2.99
C CYS A 141 10.98 0.54 3.30
N ASN A 142 10.37 0.51 4.48
CA ASN A 142 9.39 1.51 4.90
C ASN A 142 10.02 2.89 5.16
N SER A 143 11.27 2.93 5.61
CA SER A 143 12.01 4.19 5.87
C SER A 143 12.60 4.83 4.61
N THR A 144 13.00 4.01 3.62
CA THR A 144 13.66 4.47 2.39
C THR A 144 12.68 4.74 1.25
N ARG A 145 11.41 4.39 1.42
CA ARG A 145 10.36 4.69 0.45
C ARG A 145 10.22 6.21 0.29
N LYS A 146 10.36 6.68 -0.95
CA LYS A 146 10.09 8.06 -1.31
C LYS A 146 8.59 8.26 -1.46
N TYR A 147 8.11 9.40 -0.98
CA TYR A 147 6.73 9.82 -1.06
C TYR A 147 6.72 11.23 -1.65
N ASP A 148 5.79 11.48 -2.56
CA ASP A 148 5.67 12.75 -3.26
C ASP A 148 4.93 13.78 -2.40
N SER A 149 4.00 13.32 -1.56
CA SER A 149 3.30 14.18 -0.61
C SER A 149 2.71 13.42 0.58
N ILE A 150 2.19 14.17 1.56
CA ILE A 150 1.43 13.66 2.70
C ILE A 150 0.10 14.41 2.75
N VAL A 151 -0.99 13.67 2.87
CA VAL A 151 -2.35 14.19 3.03
C VAL A 151 -2.83 13.85 4.43
N LEU A 152 -3.29 14.85 5.17
CA LEU A 152 -3.90 14.67 6.48
C LEU A 152 -5.38 14.31 6.30
N ALA A 153 -5.88 13.35 7.09
CA ALA A 153 -7.30 12.98 7.09
C ALA A 153 -8.21 14.22 7.24
N ALA A 154 -7.90 15.13 8.17
CA ALA A 154 -8.69 16.35 8.38
C ALA A 154 -8.75 17.31 7.18
N GLN A 155 -7.75 17.31 6.28
CA GLN A 155 -7.68 18.26 5.15
C GLN A 155 -8.61 17.92 3.99
N SER A 156 -9.12 16.68 3.87
CA SER A 156 -10.05 16.35 2.77
C SER A 156 -11.49 16.81 3.04
N ILE A 157 -11.83 17.15 4.29
CA ILE A 157 -13.16 17.66 4.67
C ILE A 157 -13.40 19.04 4.06
N GLU A 158 -12.41 19.95 4.14
CA GLU A 158 -12.51 21.28 3.54
C GLU A 158 -12.57 21.23 2.01
N TYR A 159 -11.84 20.30 1.37
CA TYR A 159 -11.87 20.15 -0.09
C TYR A 159 -13.20 19.57 -0.60
N GLN A 160 -13.73 18.53 0.05
CA GLN A 160 -15.03 17.94 -0.34
C GLN A 160 -16.19 18.89 -0.02
N ALA A 161 -16.14 19.64 1.08
CA ALA A 161 -17.15 20.65 1.40
C ALA A 161 -17.12 21.83 0.41
N ALA A 162 -15.95 22.23 -0.09
CA ALA A 162 -15.79 23.34 -1.05
C ALA A 162 -16.13 22.99 -2.51
N HIS A 163 -16.32 21.71 -2.84
CA HIS A 163 -16.65 21.26 -4.21
C HIS A 163 -17.98 20.48 -4.30
N ASN A 164 -18.68 20.27 -3.19
CA ASN A 164 -20.07 19.76 -3.19
C ASN A 164 -21.14 20.88 -3.21
N THR A 165 -20.75 22.15 -3.30
CA THR A 165 -21.69 23.30 -3.38
C THR A 165 -22.04 23.70 -4.81
N GLU A 166 -21.58 22.98 -5.83
CA GLU A 166 -21.98 23.17 -7.23
C GLU A 166 -22.75 21.95 -7.73
N TYR A 167 -23.99 21.75 -7.25
CA TYR A 167 -25.11 21.16 -8.01
C TYR A 167 -26.43 21.48 -7.29
#